data_AF-A0A6J4RUV3-F1
#
_entry.id   AF-A0A6J4RUV3-F1
#
_cell.length_a   1.000
_cell.length_b   1.000
_cell.length_c   1.000
_cell.angle_alpha   90.00
_cell.angle_beta   90.00
_cell.angle_gamma   90.00
#
_symmetry.space_group_name_H-M   'P 1'
#
loop_
_entity.id
_entity.type
_entity.pdbx_description
1 polymer ?
#
loop_
_entity_poly.entity_id
_entity_poly.type
_entity_poly.pdbx_seq_one_letter_code
_entity_poly.pdbx_strand_id
1 'polypeptide(L)'
;MPAAAVADPTPPGGACNGVLNQLASRQAVEENLLRAAARQNAAVITELQGERATLVGRRTQLEGQISAAQATLRTLEADRTALQGDIETAREQLAALDLRKTGVENRIRTIQGDIEDLRGRQKALEGQIEETRTELAGLEQQAAALGTQVTGLEDEIRVKQGELAALRTEQQALEATLASQQRQLTEAQGQLTTLRTTEAGLQSQITTLTAQINATGKDKLKKEQLEKAQADLLAAQAQLTTVRGQISQLDQRITTLNGQIRTSQAQIVAKREAVAAKEAEIAGLTTQLAGKQTQLAQANALVAAQRTKLAGQLADLQTLQGQVAAAQQALGTAQSELGQIEGDIAQAEQTLLAKQGQLRTVEGQITATQDSITANGRLVQDLTAQIAVIDGRLRLAGCSAR
;
A
#
# COMPACT_ATOMS: atom_id res chain seq x y z
N MET A 1 -24.95 -139.17 -45.54
CA MET A 1 -25.44 -140.55 -45.78
C MET A 1 -25.78 -141.16 -44.42
N PRO A 2 -26.77 -142.07 -44.29
CA PRO A 2 -28.23 -141.84 -44.20
C PRO A 2 -28.77 -142.29 -42.80
N ALA A 3 -29.93 -141.82 -42.32
CA ALA A 3 -31.28 -142.42 -42.34
C ALA A 3 -31.57 -143.70 -41.50
N ALA A 4 -32.85 -143.79 -41.09
CA ALA A 4 -33.65 -144.92 -40.53
C ALA A 4 -33.58 -145.12 -39.00
N ALA A 5 -34.64 -145.12 -38.17
CA ALA A 5 -36.05 -145.57 -38.20
C ALA A 5 -36.29 -146.92 -37.45
N VAL A 6 -37.46 -146.99 -36.78
CA VAL A 6 -38.33 -148.16 -36.46
C VAL A 6 -38.40 -148.71 -35.01
N ALA A 7 -39.56 -148.45 -34.38
CA ALA A 7 -40.53 -149.25 -33.58
C ALA A 7 -40.16 -150.34 -32.51
N ASP A 8 -40.78 -150.18 -31.31
CA ASP A 8 -41.57 -151.07 -30.38
C ASP A 8 -41.56 -152.63 -30.51
N PRO A 9 -41.99 -153.48 -29.51
CA PRO A 9 -42.64 -153.22 -28.19
C PRO A 9 -42.38 -154.21 -26.98
N THR A 10 -43.02 -153.93 -25.81
CA THR A 10 -43.68 -154.84 -24.80
C THR A 10 -42.95 -155.44 -23.53
N PRO A 11 -43.68 -155.74 -22.41
CA PRO A 11 -43.36 -155.42 -20.97
C PRO A 11 -43.29 -156.72 -20.09
N PRO A 12 -43.61 -156.83 -18.75
CA PRO A 12 -43.99 -155.88 -17.67
C PRO A 12 -43.35 -156.10 -16.26
N GLY A 13 -43.60 -155.16 -15.31
CA GLY A 13 -43.83 -155.50 -13.88
C GLY A 13 -43.01 -154.81 -12.76
N GLY A 14 -43.64 -153.90 -12.00
CA GLY A 14 -43.75 -154.04 -10.53
C GLY A 14 -42.75 -153.37 -9.57
N ALA A 15 -43.00 -152.10 -9.24
CA ALA A 15 -43.00 -151.44 -7.91
C ALA A 15 -41.97 -151.81 -6.80
N CYS A 16 -41.14 -150.83 -6.41
CA CYS A 16 -41.21 -150.16 -5.10
C CYS A 16 -40.29 -148.93 -5.03
N ASN A 17 -40.91 -147.76 -5.22
CA ASN A 17 -40.40 -146.39 -5.20
C ASN A 17 -40.20 -145.89 -3.76
N GLY A 18 -39.07 -145.22 -3.47
CA GLY A 18 -38.94 -144.46 -2.21
C GLY A 18 -37.60 -143.75 -1.98
N VAL A 19 -36.47 -144.32 -2.42
CA VAL A 19 -35.13 -143.86 -1.98
C VAL A 19 -34.37 -143.03 -3.03
N LEU A 20 -34.78 -143.08 -4.31
CA LEU A 20 -34.14 -142.30 -5.40
C LEU A 20 -34.74 -140.90 -5.62
N ASN A 21 -35.95 -140.63 -5.09
CA ASN A 21 -36.61 -139.32 -5.21
C ASN A 21 -36.18 -138.30 -4.13
N GLN A 22 -35.51 -138.77 -3.05
CA GLN A 22 -34.99 -137.89 -1.99
C GLN A 22 -33.54 -137.39 -2.25
N LEU A 23 -32.74 -138.09 -3.07
CA LEU A 23 -31.39 -137.65 -3.45
C LEU A 23 -31.37 -136.69 -4.65
N ALA A 24 -32.20 -136.94 -5.68
CA ALA A 24 -32.34 -136.03 -6.82
C ALA A 24 -32.99 -134.70 -6.43
N SER A 25 -33.89 -134.70 -5.43
CA SER A 25 -34.43 -133.46 -4.86
C SER A 25 -33.40 -132.74 -3.98
N ARG A 26 -32.51 -133.43 -3.24
CA ARG A 26 -31.41 -132.77 -2.50
C ARG A 26 -30.35 -132.15 -3.40
N GLN A 27 -29.93 -132.82 -4.48
CA GLN A 27 -29.00 -132.24 -5.47
C GLN A 27 -29.64 -131.09 -6.28
N ALA A 28 -30.91 -131.21 -6.70
CA ALA A 28 -31.62 -130.12 -7.37
C ALA A 28 -31.94 -128.95 -6.42
N VAL A 29 -32.11 -129.21 -5.11
CA VAL A 29 -32.29 -128.18 -4.08
C VAL A 29 -30.96 -127.52 -3.74
N GLU A 30 -29.84 -128.24 -3.64
CA GLU A 30 -28.50 -127.65 -3.47
C GLU A 30 -28.05 -126.84 -4.70
N GLU A 31 -28.30 -127.31 -5.92
CA GLU A 31 -27.94 -126.57 -7.15
C GLU A 31 -28.88 -125.36 -7.39
N ASN A 32 -30.18 -125.46 -7.02
CA ASN A 32 -31.08 -124.29 -7.01
C ASN A 32 -30.74 -123.31 -5.88
N LEU A 33 -30.32 -123.78 -4.71
CA LEU A 33 -29.85 -122.92 -3.61
C LEU A 33 -28.54 -122.22 -4.00
N LEU A 34 -27.62 -122.90 -4.69
CA LEU A 34 -26.38 -122.31 -5.23
C LEU A 34 -26.64 -121.31 -6.36
N ARG A 35 -27.55 -121.61 -7.31
CA ARG A 35 -27.94 -120.65 -8.36
C ARG A 35 -28.76 -119.48 -7.81
N ALA A 36 -29.61 -119.69 -6.82
CA ALA A 36 -30.34 -118.63 -6.12
C ALA A 36 -29.37 -117.75 -5.31
N ALA A 37 -28.42 -118.34 -4.58
CA ALA A 37 -27.36 -117.62 -3.88
C ALA A 37 -26.44 -116.87 -4.84
N ALA A 38 -26.10 -117.45 -6.00
CA ALA A 38 -25.30 -116.78 -7.04
C ALA A 38 -26.06 -115.61 -7.69
N ARG A 39 -27.36 -115.74 -7.97
CA ARG A 39 -28.21 -114.63 -8.45
C ARG A 39 -28.37 -113.53 -7.41
N GLN A 40 -28.52 -113.90 -6.15
CA GLN A 40 -28.63 -112.97 -5.03
C GLN A 40 -27.30 -112.24 -4.81
N ASN A 41 -26.15 -112.94 -4.87
CA ASN A 41 -24.82 -112.33 -4.80
C ASN A 41 -24.56 -111.42 -6.00
N ALA A 42 -24.94 -111.81 -7.22
CA ALA A 42 -24.81 -110.97 -8.42
C ALA A 42 -25.68 -109.69 -8.35
N ALA A 43 -26.89 -109.79 -7.79
CA ALA A 43 -27.76 -108.63 -7.55
C ALA A 43 -27.14 -107.67 -6.51
N VAL A 44 -26.64 -108.20 -5.39
CA VAL A 44 -25.95 -107.41 -4.34
C VAL A 44 -24.67 -106.76 -4.88
N ILE A 45 -23.90 -107.44 -5.72
CA ILE A 45 -22.71 -106.86 -6.37
C ILE A 45 -23.11 -105.71 -7.30
N THR A 46 -24.17 -105.87 -8.09
CA THR A 46 -24.65 -104.83 -9.02
C THR A 46 -25.16 -103.60 -8.26
N GLU A 47 -25.88 -103.82 -7.16
CA GLU A 47 -26.36 -102.75 -6.27
C GLU A 47 -25.20 -102.00 -5.61
N LEU A 48 -24.25 -102.72 -4.99
CA LEU A 48 -23.03 -102.13 -4.40
C LEU A 48 -22.15 -101.40 -5.44
N GLN A 49 -22.10 -101.88 -6.69
CA GLN A 49 -21.42 -101.21 -7.79
C GLN A 49 -22.12 -99.90 -8.20
N GLY A 50 -23.47 -99.88 -8.21
CA GLY A 50 -24.27 -98.68 -8.46
C GLY A 50 -24.14 -97.63 -7.34
N GLU A 51 -24.20 -98.07 -6.09
CA GLU A 51 -23.95 -97.21 -4.92
C GLU A 51 -22.53 -96.62 -4.97
N ARG A 52 -21.53 -97.45 -5.23
CA ARG A 52 -20.14 -97.00 -5.39
C ARG A 52 -19.99 -95.97 -6.50
N ALA A 53 -20.59 -96.21 -7.67
CA ALA A 53 -20.53 -95.25 -8.79
C ALA A 53 -21.15 -93.89 -8.41
N THR A 54 -22.26 -93.92 -7.68
CA THR A 54 -22.94 -92.71 -7.18
C THR A 54 -22.07 -91.94 -6.18
N LEU A 55 -21.45 -92.63 -5.21
CA LEU A 55 -20.55 -92.01 -4.24
C LEU A 55 -19.28 -91.45 -4.91
N VAL A 56 -18.71 -92.18 -5.89
CA VAL A 56 -17.56 -91.71 -6.69
C VAL A 56 -17.93 -90.45 -7.48
N GLY A 57 -19.11 -90.40 -8.09
CA GLY A 57 -19.61 -89.22 -8.80
C GLY A 57 -19.74 -88.00 -7.88
N ARG A 58 -20.36 -88.18 -6.70
CA ARG A 58 -20.51 -87.11 -5.69
C ARG A 58 -19.16 -86.64 -5.15
N ARG A 59 -18.21 -87.55 -4.92
CA ARG A 59 -16.84 -87.21 -4.49
C ARG A 59 -16.15 -86.35 -5.55
N THR A 60 -16.20 -86.77 -6.82
CA THR A 60 -15.58 -86.04 -7.94
C THR A 60 -16.18 -84.63 -8.09
N GLN A 61 -17.50 -84.50 -7.89
CA GLN A 61 -18.16 -83.19 -7.88
C GLN A 61 -17.65 -82.29 -6.75
N LEU A 62 -17.51 -82.81 -5.52
CA LEU A 62 -16.95 -82.06 -4.39
C LEU A 62 -15.48 -81.69 -4.61
N GLU A 63 -14.67 -82.58 -5.19
CA GLU A 63 -13.27 -82.31 -5.58
C GLU A 63 -13.19 -81.17 -6.61
N GLY A 64 -14.12 -81.15 -7.58
CA GLY A 64 -14.27 -80.04 -8.53
C GLY A 64 -14.67 -78.72 -7.85
N GLN A 65 -15.63 -78.77 -6.91
CA GLN A 65 -16.04 -77.61 -6.13
C GLN A 65 -14.90 -77.06 -5.24
N ILE A 66 -14.10 -77.93 -4.63
CA ILE A 66 -12.89 -77.54 -3.87
C ILE A 66 -11.90 -76.84 -4.80
N SER A 67 -11.64 -77.41 -5.98
CA SER A 67 -10.70 -76.82 -6.95
C SER A 67 -11.16 -75.43 -7.41
N ALA A 68 -12.46 -75.27 -7.67
CA ALA A 68 -13.06 -73.98 -8.01
C ALA A 68 -12.97 -72.98 -6.84
N ALA A 69 -13.30 -73.40 -5.62
CA ALA A 69 -13.19 -72.55 -4.43
C ALA A 69 -11.73 -72.14 -4.14
N GLN A 70 -10.76 -73.02 -4.37
CA GLN A 70 -9.34 -72.70 -4.27
C GLN A 70 -8.91 -71.67 -5.33
N ALA A 71 -9.48 -71.70 -6.53
CA ALA A 71 -9.24 -70.66 -7.53
C ALA A 71 -9.83 -69.31 -7.08
N THR A 72 -11.07 -69.29 -6.58
CA THR A 72 -11.68 -68.08 -6.01
C THR A 72 -10.87 -67.51 -4.85
N LEU A 73 -10.35 -68.37 -3.97
CA LEU A 73 -9.52 -67.95 -2.83
C LEU A 73 -8.27 -67.20 -3.30
N ARG A 74 -7.58 -67.70 -4.33
CA ARG A 74 -6.40 -67.01 -4.88
C ARG A 74 -6.74 -65.62 -5.44
N THR A 75 -7.89 -65.49 -6.11
CA THR A 75 -8.36 -64.20 -6.61
C THR A 75 -8.65 -63.24 -5.45
N LEU A 76 -9.38 -63.69 -4.43
CA LEU A 76 -9.70 -62.86 -3.27
C LEU A 76 -8.45 -62.47 -2.47
N GLU A 77 -7.45 -63.35 -2.37
CA GLU A 77 -6.15 -63.04 -1.76
C GLU A 77 -5.40 -61.95 -2.55
N ALA A 78 -5.44 -62.01 -3.89
CA ALA A 78 -4.87 -60.96 -4.74
C ALA A 78 -5.62 -59.63 -4.56
N ASP A 79 -6.95 -59.65 -4.55
CA ASP A 79 -7.80 -58.46 -4.32
C ASP A 79 -7.53 -57.85 -2.94
N ARG A 80 -7.33 -58.68 -1.90
CA ARG A 80 -6.96 -58.24 -0.56
C ARG A 80 -5.64 -57.47 -0.57
N THR A 81 -4.60 -58.03 -1.20
CA THR A 81 -3.30 -57.36 -1.29
C THR A 81 -3.38 -56.06 -2.08
N ALA A 82 -4.14 -56.04 -3.18
CA ALA A 82 -4.36 -54.81 -3.95
C ALA A 82 -5.07 -53.73 -3.11
N LEU A 83 -6.14 -54.08 -2.39
CA LEU A 83 -6.85 -53.15 -1.51
C LEU A 83 -5.98 -52.64 -0.36
N GLN A 84 -5.10 -53.46 0.19
CA GLN A 84 -4.12 -53.03 1.20
C GLN A 84 -3.15 -52.00 0.63
N GLY A 85 -2.67 -52.19 -0.61
CA GLY A 85 -1.83 -51.20 -1.30
C GLY A 85 -2.57 -49.89 -1.61
N ASP A 86 -3.81 -49.97 -2.08
CA ASP A 86 -4.67 -48.80 -2.32
C ASP A 86 -4.90 -47.99 -1.03
N ILE A 87 -5.14 -48.67 0.10
CA ILE A 87 -5.33 -48.04 1.41
C ILE A 87 -4.06 -47.28 1.85
N GLU A 88 -2.89 -47.88 1.65
CA GLU A 88 -1.63 -47.24 2.01
C GLU A 88 -1.36 -46.00 1.13
N THR A 89 -1.60 -46.13 -0.18
CA THR A 89 -1.51 -45.00 -1.12
C THR A 89 -2.46 -43.86 -0.72
N ALA A 90 -3.70 -44.18 -0.33
CA ALA A 90 -4.66 -43.18 0.12
C ALA A 90 -4.22 -42.48 1.43
N ARG A 91 -3.58 -43.21 2.35
CA ARG A 91 -3.00 -42.62 3.58
C ARG A 91 -1.86 -41.67 3.28
N GLU A 92 -0.98 -42.03 2.35
CA GLU A 92 0.12 -41.16 1.93
C GLU A 92 -0.41 -39.86 1.27
N GLN A 93 -1.45 -39.97 0.45
CA GLN A 93 -2.11 -38.80 -0.15
C GLN A 93 -2.73 -37.88 0.90
N LEU A 94 -3.41 -38.45 1.92
CA LEU A 94 -3.95 -37.67 3.05
C LEU A 94 -2.84 -36.93 3.80
N ALA A 95 -1.74 -37.61 4.13
CA ALA A 95 -0.61 -36.98 4.80
C ALA A 95 0.00 -35.84 3.98
N ALA A 96 0.08 -35.99 2.65
CA ALA A 96 0.55 -34.92 1.76
C ALA A 96 -0.42 -33.72 1.72
N LEU A 97 -1.73 -33.97 1.72
CA LEU A 97 -2.74 -32.91 1.79
C LEU A 97 -2.69 -32.16 3.13
N ASP A 98 -2.50 -32.86 4.25
CA ASP A 98 -2.35 -32.26 5.58
C ASP A 98 -1.12 -31.33 5.68
N LEU A 99 0.00 -31.75 5.09
CA LEU A 99 1.19 -30.90 4.99
C LEU A 99 0.91 -29.65 4.15
N ARG A 100 0.21 -29.81 3.03
CA ARG A 100 -0.18 -28.68 2.16
C ARG A 100 -1.13 -27.72 2.89
N LYS A 101 -2.10 -28.24 3.65
CA LYS A 101 -3.01 -27.47 4.51
C LYS A 101 -2.23 -26.61 5.49
N THR A 102 -1.32 -27.23 6.24
CA THR A 102 -0.45 -26.52 7.20
C THR A 102 0.41 -25.45 6.51
N GLY A 103 0.92 -25.73 5.31
CA GLY A 103 1.66 -24.76 4.51
C GLY A 103 0.83 -23.52 4.12
N VAL A 104 -0.42 -23.73 3.68
CA VAL A 104 -1.34 -22.63 3.34
C VAL A 104 -1.76 -21.84 4.59
N GLU A 105 -2.03 -22.50 5.70
CA GLU A 105 -2.33 -21.83 6.97
C GLU A 105 -1.17 -20.93 7.43
N ASN A 106 0.08 -21.37 7.29
CA ASN A 106 1.26 -20.56 7.59
C ASN A 106 1.37 -19.34 6.65
N ARG A 107 1.09 -19.52 5.35
CA ARG A 107 1.04 -18.40 4.37
C ARG A 107 -0.03 -17.39 4.75
N ILE A 108 -1.22 -17.84 5.14
CA ILE A 108 -2.32 -16.98 5.60
C ILE A 108 -1.87 -16.13 6.80
N ARG A 109 -1.25 -16.75 7.83
CA ARG A 109 -0.76 -16.00 9.00
C ARG A 109 0.29 -14.96 8.62
N THR A 110 1.18 -15.29 7.69
CA THR A 110 2.20 -14.35 7.19
C THR A 110 1.56 -13.15 6.49
N ILE A 111 0.62 -13.40 5.56
CA ILE A 111 -0.08 -12.33 4.84
C ILE A 111 -0.89 -11.44 5.80
N GLN A 112 -1.50 -12.03 6.84
CA GLN A 112 -2.19 -11.27 7.88
C GLN A 112 -1.24 -10.32 8.61
N GLY A 113 -0.05 -10.79 8.98
CA GLY A 113 1.01 -9.95 9.56
C GLY A 113 1.44 -8.82 8.62
N ASP A 114 1.66 -9.12 7.33
CA ASP A 114 2.03 -8.11 6.33
C ASP A 114 0.94 -7.02 6.19
N ILE A 115 -0.35 -7.39 6.24
CA ILE A 115 -1.46 -6.43 6.20
C ILE A 115 -1.45 -5.52 7.44
N GLU A 116 -1.18 -6.06 8.63
CA GLU A 116 -1.09 -5.28 9.86
C GLU A 116 0.08 -4.30 9.81
N ASP A 117 1.26 -4.75 9.37
CA ASP A 117 2.44 -3.91 9.19
C ASP A 117 2.21 -2.79 8.18
N LEU A 118 1.61 -3.10 7.03
CA LEU A 118 1.29 -2.11 6.00
C LEU A 118 0.29 -1.07 6.51
N ARG A 119 -0.73 -1.47 7.27
CA ARG A 119 -1.67 -0.54 7.93
C ARG A 119 -0.98 0.33 8.99
N GLY A 120 -0.03 -0.24 9.73
CA GLY A 120 0.81 0.53 10.65
C GLY A 120 1.60 1.62 9.94
N ARG A 121 2.22 1.29 8.80
CA ARG A 121 2.94 2.25 7.95
C ARG A 121 2.03 3.33 7.37
N GLN A 122 0.82 2.98 6.93
CA GLN A 122 -0.17 3.95 6.46
C GLN A 122 -0.50 4.98 7.54
N LYS A 123 -0.84 4.51 8.75
CA LYS A 123 -1.16 5.40 9.87
C LYS A 123 0.00 6.31 10.25
N ALA A 124 1.23 5.79 10.24
CA ALA A 124 2.41 6.60 10.52
C ALA A 124 2.61 7.69 9.45
N LEU A 125 2.45 7.34 8.17
CA LEU A 125 2.58 8.30 7.06
C LEU A 125 1.46 9.35 7.08
N GLU A 126 0.22 8.97 7.40
CA GLU A 126 -0.88 9.91 7.62
C GLU A 126 -0.54 10.93 8.71
N GLY A 127 0.08 10.49 9.82
CA GLY A 127 0.58 11.39 10.86
C GLY A 127 1.62 12.38 10.35
N GLN A 128 2.59 11.91 9.55
CA GLN A 128 3.63 12.78 8.96
C GLN A 128 3.07 13.78 7.94
N ILE A 129 2.00 13.41 7.23
CA ILE A 129 1.27 14.29 6.31
C ILE A 129 0.62 15.43 7.10
N GLU A 130 -0.04 15.14 8.22
CA GLU A 130 -0.67 16.16 9.07
C GLU A 130 0.34 17.12 9.71
N GLU A 131 1.49 16.58 10.16
CA GLU A 131 2.59 17.40 10.67
C GLU A 131 3.12 18.35 9.57
N THR A 132 3.38 17.81 8.37
CA THR A 132 3.86 18.59 7.23
C THR A 132 2.84 19.65 6.79
N ARG A 133 1.53 19.36 6.85
CA ARG A 133 0.46 20.35 6.59
C ARG A 133 0.46 21.48 7.61
N THR A 134 0.69 21.16 8.88
CA THR A 134 0.76 22.16 9.96
C THR A 134 1.97 23.06 9.79
N GLU A 135 3.15 22.48 9.50
CA GLU A 135 4.36 23.25 9.20
C GLU A 135 4.18 24.17 7.99
N LEU A 136 3.57 23.65 6.92
CA LEU A 136 3.30 24.42 5.70
C LEU A 136 2.40 25.62 5.99
N ALA A 137 1.31 25.43 6.76
CA ALA A 137 0.41 26.52 7.14
C ALA A 137 1.13 27.60 7.96
N GLY A 138 2.03 27.20 8.88
CA GLY A 138 2.85 28.14 9.65
C GLY A 138 3.79 28.96 8.77
N LEU A 139 4.46 28.31 7.80
CA LEU A 139 5.35 28.99 6.85
C LEU A 139 4.58 29.95 5.91
N GLU A 140 3.38 29.57 5.47
CA GLU A 140 2.52 30.44 4.65
C GLU A 140 2.09 31.69 5.42
N GLN A 141 1.75 31.56 6.71
CA GLN A 141 1.46 32.72 7.58
C GLN A 141 2.70 33.61 7.75
N GLN A 142 3.88 33.02 7.94
CA GLN A 142 5.13 33.78 8.07
C GLN A 142 5.45 34.54 6.77
N ALA A 143 5.28 33.92 5.62
CA ALA A 143 5.47 34.56 4.32
C ALA A 143 4.47 35.71 4.13
N ALA A 144 3.20 35.53 4.48
CA ALA A 144 2.20 36.60 4.42
C ALA A 144 2.56 37.79 5.32
N ALA A 145 3.00 37.52 6.56
CA ALA A 145 3.42 38.57 7.50
C ALA A 145 4.65 39.34 6.99
N LEU A 146 5.64 38.65 6.42
CA LEU A 146 6.80 39.28 5.78
C LEU A 146 6.38 40.11 4.56
N GLY A 147 5.42 39.63 3.76
CA GLY A 147 4.82 40.39 2.65
C GLY A 147 4.25 41.73 3.11
N THR A 148 3.45 41.74 4.18
CA THR A 148 2.90 42.97 4.78
C THR A 148 4.00 43.91 5.30
N GLN A 149 5.08 43.36 5.88
CA GLN A 149 6.21 44.17 6.34
C GLN A 149 6.96 44.83 5.17
N VAL A 150 7.14 44.10 4.07
CA VAL A 150 7.74 44.63 2.83
C VAL A 150 6.91 45.80 2.30
N THR A 151 5.60 45.63 2.13
CA THR A 151 4.72 46.71 1.65
C THR A 151 4.70 47.92 2.59
N GLY A 152 4.72 47.68 3.90
CA GLY A 152 4.78 48.76 4.90
C GLY A 152 6.06 49.58 4.81
N LEU A 153 7.21 48.92 4.64
CA LEU A 153 8.50 49.61 4.46
C LEU A 153 8.57 50.37 3.13
N GLU A 154 8.01 49.83 2.06
CA GLU A 154 7.91 50.53 0.76
C GLU A 154 7.08 51.82 0.88
N ASP A 155 5.96 51.78 1.61
CA ASP A 155 5.12 52.95 1.88
C ASP A 155 5.85 53.98 2.74
N GLU A 156 6.56 53.55 3.79
CA GLU A 156 7.33 54.45 4.64
C GLU A 156 8.44 55.16 3.85
N ILE A 157 9.19 54.43 3.03
CA ILE A 157 10.20 55.00 2.13
C ILE A 157 9.57 56.04 1.21
N ARG A 158 8.41 55.75 0.61
CA ARG A 158 7.70 56.69 -0.27
C ARG A 158 7.32 57.98 0.46
N VAL A 159 6.81 57.88 1.70
CA VAL A 159 6.50 59.05 2.54
C VAL A 159 7.76 59.88 2.81
N LYS A 160 8.86 59.23 3.23
CA LYS A 160 10.14 59.92 3.50
C LYS A 160 10.72 60.59 2.25
N GLN A 161 10.58 59.98 1.08
CA GLN A 161 10.98 60.60 -0.19
C GLN A 161 10.16 61.85 -0.51
N GLY A 162 8.86 61.86 -0.19
CA GLY A 162 8.00 63.04 -0.29
C GLY A 162 8.43 64.17 0.66
N GLU A 163 8.69 63.84 1.93
CA GLU A 163 9.22 64.80 2.92
C GLU A 163 10.56 65.40 2.47
N LEU A 164 11.46 64.57 1.94
CA LEU A 164 12.76 64.98 1.43
C LEU A 164 12.64 65.93 0.23
N ALA A 165 11.70 65.67 -0.69
CA ALA A 165 11.44 66.55 -1.83
C ALA A 165 10.89 67.92 -1.39
N ALA A 166 10.00 67.94 -0.40
CA ALA A 166 9.48 69.18 0.19
C ALA A 166 10.61 70.01 0.85
N LEU A 167 11.47 69.37 1.65
CA LEU A 167 12.62 70.03 2.28
C LEU A 167 13.58 70.65 1.26
N ARG A 168 13.86 69.96 0.14
CA ARG A 168 14.70 70.50 -0.93
C ARG A 168 14.06 71.72 -1.61
N THR A 169 12.75 71.72 -1.78
CA THR A 169 12.00 72.85 -2.35
C THR A 169 12.08 74.07 -1.42
N GLU A 170 11.89 73.87 -0.12
CA GLU A 170 12.04 74.93 0.88
C GLU A 170 13.47 75.48 0.93
N GLN A 171 14.49 74.61 0.86
CA GLN A 171 15.89 75.03 0.79
C GLN A 171 16.13 75.92 -0.44
N GLN A 172 15.65 75.54 -1.62
CA GLN A 172 15.79 76.33 -2.85
C GLN A 172 15.11 77.70 -2.73
N ALA A 173 13.91 77.75 -2.13
CA ALA A 173 13.20 79.01 -1.89
C ALA A 173 13.95 79.94 -0.92
N LEU A 174 14.57 79.39 0.12
CA LEU A 174 15.42 80.14 1.04
C LEU A 174 16.68 80.67 0.36
N GLU A 175 17.34 79.86 -0.48
CA GLU A 175 18.51 80.27 -1.26
C GLU A 175 18.17 81.42 -2.23
N ALA A 176 17.00 81.37 -2.88
CA ALA A 176 16.51 82.47 -3.73
C ALA A 176 16.22 83.75 -2.93
N THR A 177 15.64 83.60 -1.73
CA THR A 177 15.38 84.72 -0.81
C THR A 177 16.68 85.39 -0.36
N LEU A 178 17.68 84.59 0.03
CA LEU A 178 19.00 85.06 0.41
C LEU A 178 19.67 85.86 -0.71
N ALA A 179 19.62 85.34 -1.95
CA ALA A 179 20.17 86.04 -3.12
C ALA A 179 19.45 87.38 -3.40
N SER A 180 18.13 87.45 -3.17
CA SER A 180 17.36 88.69 -3.29
C SER A 180 17.77 89.72 -2.23
N GLN A 181 17.88 89.30 -0.96
CA GLN A 181 18.31 90.16 0.15
C GLN A 181 19.73 90.69 -0.07
N GLN A 182 20.65 89.86 -0.58
CA GLN A 182 22.02 90.28 -0.92
C GLN A 182 22.02 91.36 -2.01
N ARG A 183 21.21 91.24 -3.06
CA ARG A 183 21.06 92.29 -4.09
C ARG A 183 20.53 93.60 -3.50
N GLN A 184 19.49 93.52 -2.67
CA GLN A 184 18.93 94.70 -1.99
C GLN A 184 19.96 95.37 -1.05
N LEU A 185 20.80 94.59 -0.39
CA LEU A 185 21.87 95.09 0.47
C LEU A 185 22.91 95.87 -0.36
N THR A 186 23.36 95.29 -1.48
CA THR A 186 24.30 95.96 -2.40
C THR A 186 23.71 97.26 -2.95
N GLU A 187 22.43 97.27 -3.34
CA GLU A 187 21.74 98.47 -3.82
C GLU A 187 21.67 99.56 -2.74
N ALA A 188 21.27 99.20 -1.52
CA ALA A 188 21.20 100.14 -0.40
C ALA A 188 22.58 100.73 -0.06
N GLN A 189 23.64 99.92 -0.10
CA GLN A 189 25.02 100.38 0.08
C GLN A 189 25.47 101.35 -1.04
N GLY A 190 25.07 101.09 -2.28
CA GLY A 190 25.31 102.00 -3.40
C GLY A 190 24.61 103.34 -3.21
N GLN A 191 23.31 103.32 -2.88
CA GLN A 191 22.51 104.53 -2.59
C GLN A 191 23.11 105.35 -1.44
N LEU A 192 23.55 104.67 -0.36
CA LEU A 192 24.19 105.30 0.78
C LEU A 192 25.49 106.03 0.38
N THR A 193 26.28 105.44 -0.50
CA THR A 193 27.53 106.04 -1.02
C THR A 193 27.24 107.30 -1.84
N THR A 194 26.23 107.26 -2.70
CA THR A 194 25.79 108.42 -3.48
C THR A 194 25.31 109.55 -2.57
N LEU A 195 24.46 109.23 -1.58
CA LEU A 195 23.95 110.25 -0.64
C LEU A 195 25.06 110.86 0.21
N ARG A 196 26.04 110.08 0.66
CA ARG A 196 27.22 110.62 1.38
C ARG A 196 28.04 111.57 0.50
N THR A 197 28.16 111.28 -0.80
CA THR A 197 28.82 112.17 -1.76
C THR A 197 28.04 113.48 -1.92
N THR A 198 26.71 113.40 -2.04
CA THR A 198 25.83 114.58 -2.07
C THR A 198 25.90 115.39 -0.78
N GLU A 199 25.93 114.72 0.38
CA GLU A 199 26.07 115.36 1.69
C GLU A 199 27.36 116.19 1.77
N ALA A 200 28.49 115.61 1.37
CA ALA A 200 29.77 116.31 1.33
C ALA A 200 29.75 117.51 0.36
N GLY A 201 29.12 117.35 -0.81
CA GLY A 201 28.93 118.43 -1.77
C GLY A 201 28.11 119.61 -1.20
N LEU A 202 26.98 119.31 -0.56
CA LEU A 202 26.13 120.31 0.11
C LEU A 202 26.87 121.03 1.24
N GLN A 203 27.66 120.30 2.04
CA GLN A 203 28.49 120.90 3.10
C GLN A 203 29.53 121.88 2.51
N SER A 204 30.16 121.53 1.40
CA SER A 204 31.08 122.43 0.68
C SER A 204 30.38 123.67 0.12
N GLN A 205 29.17 123.50 -0.45
CA GLN A 205 28.37 124.62 -0.94
C GLN A 205 27.96 125.58 0.19
N ILE A 206 27.48 125.05 1.31
CA ILE A 206 27.12 125.84 2.52
C ILE A 206 28.33 126.64 3.01
N THR A 207 29.51 126.04 3.04
CA THR A 207 30.76 126.72 3.44
C THR A 207 31.07 127.88 2.49
N THR A 208 30.93 127.64 1.19
CA THR A 208 31.18 128.65 0.15
C THR A 208 30.18 129.81 0.23
N LEU A 209 28.88 129.52 0.32
CA LEU A 209 27.81 130.52 0.43
C LEU A 209 27.97 131.35 1.71
N THR A 210 28.30 130.71 2.84
CA THR A 210 28.61 131.41 4.09
C THR A 210 29.76 132.40 3.92
N ALA A 211 30.84 131.99 3.26
CA ALA A 211 31.98 132.87 2.98
C ALA A 211 31.59 134.05 2.05
N GLN A 212 30.79 133.79 1.02
CA GLN A 212 30.29 134.83 0.10
C GLN A 212 29.40 135.86 0.81
N ILE A 213 28.47 135.41 1.67
CA ILE A 213 27.62 136.28 2.49
C ILE A 213 28.49 137.18 3.38
N ASN A 214 29.49 136.61 4.07
CA ASN A 214 30.41 137.35 4.94
C ASN A 214 31.26 138.38 4.18
N ALA A 215 31.65 138.09 2.94
CA ALA A 215 32.40 139.01 2.09
C ALA A 215 31.51 140.15 1.55
N THR A 216 30.31 139.82 1.07
CA THR A 216 29.39 140.76 0.38
C THR A 216 28.65 141.67 1.36
N GLY A 217 28.36 141.20 2.58
CA GLY A 217 27.68 141.97 3.62
C GLY A 217 28.43 143.23 4.09
N LYS A 218 29.70 143.40 3.72
CA LYS A 218 30.49 144.60 4.00
C LYS A 218 30.21 145.76 3.02
N ASP A 219 29.56 145.49 1.90
CA ASP A 219 29.31 146.46 0.81
C ASP A 219 27.81 146.74 0.67
N LYS A 220 27.36 147.94 1.10
CA LYS A 220 25.93 148.32 1.14
C LYS A 220 25.28 148.46 -0.25
N LEU A 221 26.05 148.47 -1.33
CA LEU A 221 25.55 148.62 -2.71
C LEU A 221 25.19 147.29 -3.40
N LYS A 222 25.44 146.11 -2.76
CA LYS A 222 25.22 144.77 -3.34
C LYS A 222 24.08 143.96 -2.69
N LYS A 223 22.99 144.64 -2.34
CA LYS A 223 21.87 144.05 -1.57
C LYS A 223 21.24 142.81 -2.22
N GLU A 224 20.96 142.84 -3.52
CA GLU A 224 20.32 141.71 -4.23
C GLU A 224 21.18 140.43 -4.23
N GLN A 225 22.51 140.58 -4.35
CA GLN A 225 23.44 139.44 -4.32
C GLN A 225 23.47 138.78 -2.94
N LEU A 226 23.38 139.59 -1.87
CA LEU A 226 23.33 139.11 -0.50
C LEU A 226 22.04 138.33 -0.23
N GLU A 227 20.89 138.86 -0.63
CA GLU A 227 19.58 138.21 -0.44
C GLU A 227 19.52 136.87 -1.20
N LYS A 228 20.04 136.81 -2.42
CA LYS A 228 20.14 135.56 -3.19
C LYS A 228 21.04 134.52 -2.50
N ALA A 229 22.24 134.92 -2.06
CA ALA A 229 23.16 133.99 -1.39
C ALA A 229 22.58 133.46 -0.07
N GLN A 230 21.82 134.28 0.67
CA GLN A 230 21.10 133.86 1.88
C GLN A 230 19.99 132.85 1.57
N ALA A 231 19.21 133.08 0.50
CA ALA A 231 18.18 132.14 0.07
C ALA A 231 18.78 130.79 -0.37
N ASP A 232 19.85 130.82 -1.16
CA ASP A 232 20.58 129.62 -1.61
C ASP A 232 21.18 128.84 -0.42
N LEU A 233 21.70 129.55 0.59
CA LEU A 233 22.22 128.93 1.82
C LEU A 233 21.12 128.18 2.58
N LEU A 234 19.95 128.80 2.75
CA LEU A 234 18.79 128.19 3.39
C LEU A 234 18.32 126.94 2.62
N ALA A 235 18.28 127.01 1.29
CA ALA A 235 17.92 125.87 0.44
C ALA A 235 18.91 124.71 0.59
N ALA A 236 20.23 125.00 0.58
CA ALA A 236 21.27 123.98 0.76
C ALA A 236 21.21 123.32 2.15
N GLN A 237 20.93 124.08 3.21
CA GLN A 237 20.74 123.55 4.57
C GLN A 237 19.51 122.65 4.68
N ALA A 238 18.40 123.02 4.03
CA ALA A 238 17.20 122.18 3.96
C ALA A 238 17.49 120.86 3.25
N GLN A 239 18.14 120.91 2.07
CA GLN A 239 18.56 119.71 1.33
C GLN A 239 19.49 118.81 2.14
N LEU A 240 20.46 119.41 2.86
CA LEU A 240 21.39 118.66 3.71
C LEU A 240 20.65 117.90 4.82
N THR A 241 19.64 118.52 5.42
CA THR A 241 18.79 117.88 6.44
C THR A 241 18.02 116.69 5.84
N THR A 242 17.45 116.84 4.64
CA THR A 242 16.79 115.76 3.92
C THR A 242 17.74 114.60 3.62
N VAL A 243 18.93 114.88 3.07
CA VAL A 243 19.95 113.85 2.74
C VAL A 243 20.38 113.09 3.99
N ARG A 244 20.61 113.77 5.12
CA ARG A 244 20.94 113.12 6.40
C ARG A 244 19.82 112.21 6.90
N GLY A 245 18.56 112.62 6.73
CA GLY A 245 17.40 111.77 7.01
C GLY A 245 17.38 110.50 6.17
N GLN A 246 17.63 110.62 4.85
CA GLN A 246 17.70 109.49 3.92
C GLN A 246 18.88 108.54 4.25
N ILE A 247 20.05 109.08 4.61
CA ILE A 247 21.21 108.31 5.06
C ILE A 247 20.84 107.45 6.29
N SER A 248 20.21 108.06 7.30
CA SER A 248 19.77 107.35 8.50
C SER A 248 18.78 106.21 8.19
N GLN A 249 17.83 106.45 7.28
CA GLN A 249 16.89 105.42 6.83
C GLN A 249 17.59 104.27 6.09
N LEU A 250 18.58 104.56 5.25
CA LEU A 250 19.35 103.54 4.55
C LEU A 250 20.24 102.72 5.51
N ASP A 251 20.87 103.36 6.50
CA ASP A 251 21.67 102.65 7.51
C ASP A 251 20.79 101.67 8.33
N GLN A 252 19.56 102.06 8.66
CA GLN A 252 18.57 101.16 9.29
C GLN A 252 18.17 100.00 8.37
N ARG A 253 17.92 100.28 7.08
CA ARG A 253 17.58 99.26 6.08
C ARG A 253 18.72 98.25 5.90
N ILE A 254 19.98 98.72 5.82
CA ILE A 254 21.17 97.88 5.73
C ILE A 254 21.30 96.98 6.97
N THR A 255 21.09 97.55 8.17
CA THR A 255 21.13 96.78 9.42
C THR A 255 20.08 95.66 9.42
N THR A 256 18.86 95.98 8.97
CA THR A 256 17.76 95.02 8.85
C THR A 256 18.07 93.91 7.85
N LEU A 257 18.54 94.26 6.65
CA LEU A 257 18.92 93.30 5.61
C LEU A 257 20.04 92.37 6.09
N ASN A 258 21.06 92.89 6.78
CA ASN A 258 22.13 92.08 7.37
C ASN A 258 21.62 91.09 8.43
N GLY A 259 20.60 91.47 9.20
CA GLY A 259 19.92 90.57 10.13
C GLY A 259 19.16 89.46 9.39
N GLN A 260 18.38 89.83 8.37
CA GLN A 260 17.63 88.88 7.55
C GLN A 260 18.54 87.87 6.83
N ILE A 261 19.65 88.33 6.24
CA ILE A 261 20.66 87.49 5.58
C ILE A 261 21.22 86.45 6.56
N ARG A 262 21.58 86.85 7.78
CA ARG A 262 22.07 85.93 8.82
C ARG A 262 21.03 84.88 9.18
N THR A 263 19.77 85.28 9.33
CA THR A 263 18.66 84.35 9.61
C THR A 263 18.46 83.36 8.47
N SER A 264 18.41 83.82 7.22
CA SER A 264 18.25 82.95 6.06
C SER A 264 19.43 81.98 5.89
N GLN A 265 20.67 82.43 6.14
CA GLN A 265 21.84 81.54 6.15
C GLN A 265 21.73 80.44 7.20
N ALA A 266 21.32 80.77 8.42
CA ALA A 266 21.11 79.79 9.48
C ALA A 266 20.01 78.77 9.12
N GLN A 267 18.90 79.24 8.53
CA GLN A 267 17.81 78.37 8.07
C GLN A 267 18.26 77.42 6.95
N ILE A 268 19.08 77.89 6.01
CA ILE A 268 19.62 77.03 4.93
C ILE A 268 20.51 75.92 5.51
N VAL A 269 21.37 76.23 6.48
CA VAL A 269 22.20 75.21 7.16
C VAL A 269 21.31 74.17 7.85
N ALA A 270 20.33 74.60 8.64
CA ALA A 270 19.41 73.69 9.32
C ALA A 270 18.62 72.81 8.33
N LYS A 271 18.20 73.35 7.17
CA LYS A 271 17.53 72.56 6.13
C LYS A 271 18.45 71.54 5.47
N ARG A 272 19.72 71.87 5.24
CA ARG A 272 20.72 70.92 4.72
C ARG A 272 20.96 69.75 5.69
N GLU A 273 21.04 70.03 6.99
CA GLU A 273 21.14 68.98 8.01
C GLU A 273 19.90 68.09 8.03
N ALA A 274 18.70 68.68 7.93
CA ALA A 274 17.45 67.91 7.85
C ALA A 274 17.37 67.04 6.59
N VAL A 275 17.83 67.54 5.44
CA VAL A 275 17.94 66.77 4.19
C VAL A 275 18.87 65.57 4.36
N ALA A 276 20.07 65.79 4.92
CA ALA A 276 21.04 64.71 5.17
C ALA A 276 20.49 63.64 6.14
N ALA A 277 19.80 64.06 7.20
CA ALA A 277 19.15 63.14 8.13
C ALA A 277 18.07 62.29 7.45
N LYS A 278 17.25 62.89 6.57
CA LYS A 278 16.23 62.16 5.81
C LYS A 278 16.81 61.18 4.79
N GLU A 279 17.90 61.55 4.13
CA GLU A 279 18.63 60.63 3.24
C GLU A 279 19.16 59.41 4.01
N ALA A 280 19.69 59.62 5.23
CA ALA A 280 20.14 58.53 6.09
C ALA A 280 18.96 57.64 6.57
N GLU A 281 17.82 58.22 6.95
CA GLU A 281 16.60 57.46 7.29
C GLU A 281 16.17 56.56 6.11
N ILE A 282 16.10 57.11 4.90
CA ILE A 282 15.71 56.36 3.69
C ILE A 282 16.70 55.23 3.41
N ALA A 283 18.01 55.48 3.54
CA ALA A 283 19.03 54.44 3.34
C ALA A 283 18.89 53.29 4.34
N GLY A 284 18.60 53.62 5.61
CA GLY A 284 18.33 52.63 6.66
C GLY A 284 17.09 51.79 6.36
N LEU A 285 15.98 52.43 6.01
CA LEU A 285 14.74 51.73 5.62
C LEU A 285 14.93 50.87 4.38
N THR A 286 15.68 51.35 3.38
CA THR A 286 16.01 50.58 2.16
C THR A 286 16.79 49.30 2.49
N THR A 287 17.73 49.39 3.43
CA THR A 287 18.48 48.22 3.91
C THR A 287 17.58 47.22 4.62
N GLN A 288 16.67 47.71 5.48
CA GLN A 288 15.68 46.84 6.14
C GLN A 288 14.74 46.16 5.13
N LEU A 289 14.28 46.90 4.12
CA LEU A 289 13.43 46.39 3.05
C LEU A 289 14.12 45.24 2.31
N ALA A 290 15.39 45.41 1.90
CA ALA A 290 16.16 44.36 1.24
C ALA A 290 16.32 43.11 2.12
N GLY A 291 16.54 43.30 3.43
CA GLY A 291 16.58 42.20 4.40
C GLY A 291 15.25 41.44 4.49
N LYS A 292 14.13 42.16 4.54
CA LYS A 292 12.78 41.58 4.57
C LYS A 292 12.41 40.87 3.28
N GLN A 293 12.78 41.42 2.13
CA GLN A 293 12.59 40.76 0.82
C GLN A 293 13.38 39.45 0.74
N THR A 294 14.61 39.42 1.28
CA THR A 294 15.41 38.19 1.36
C THR A 294 14.74 37.13 2.26
N GLN A 295 14.26 37.54 3.44
CA GLN A 295 13.52 36.64 4.34
C GLN A 295 12.24 36.11 3.69
N LEU A 296 11.51 36.95 2.97
CA LEU A 296 10.29 36.56 2.25
C LEU A 296 10.59 35.53 1.15
N ALA A 297 11.66 35.75 0.37
CA ALA A 297 12.10 34.81 -0.64
C ALA A 297 12.48 33.44 -0.04
N GLN A 298 13.18 33.43 1.09
CA GLN A 298 13.52 32.20 1.82
C GLN A 298 12.28 31.49 2.35
N ALA A 299 11.34 32.21 2.95
CA ALA A 299 10.08 31.64 3.43
C ALA A 299 9.29 30.99 2.28
N ASN A 300 9.17 31.67 1.13
CA ASN A 300 8.51 31.14 -0.06
C ASN A 300 9.21 29.89 -0.61
N ALA A 301 10.54 29.83 -0.56
CA ALA A 301 11.29 28.64 -0.98
C ALA A 301 11.01 27.44 -0.03
N LEU A 302 10.93 27.67 1.28
CA LEU A 302 10.56 26.64 2.25
C LEU A 302 9.12 26.15 2.05
N VAL A 303 8.17 27.06 1.77
CA VAL A 303 6.79 26.70 1.41
C VAL A 303 6.77 25.80 0.17
N ALA A 304 7.54 26.14 -0.87
CA ALA A 304 7.63 25.32 -2.07
C ALA A 304 8.21 23.92 -1.78
N ALA A 305 9.29 23.85 -1.00
CA ALA A 305 9.91 22.57 -0.62
C ALA A 305 8.95 21.68 0.19
N GLN A 306 8.21 22.25 1.14
CA GLN A 306 7.23 21.51 1.94
C GLN A 306 6.04 21.02 1.09
N ARG A 307 5.59 21.80 0.09
CA ARG A 307 4.58 21.34 -0.86
C ARG A 307 5.06 20.14 -1.68
N THR A 308 6.33 20.13 -2.11
CA THR A 308 6.93 18.98 -2.80
C THR A 308 7.01 17.75 -1.88
N LYS A 309 7.44 17.92 -0.62
CA LYS A 309 7.47 16.83 0.37
C LYS A 309 6.08 16.24 0.59
N LEU A 310 5.07 17.09 0.78
CA LEU A 310 3.68 16.67 0.95
C LEU A 310 3.15 15.88 -0.26
N ALA A 311 3.47 16.33 -1.48
CA ALA A 311 3.10 15.61 -2.70
C ALA A 311 3.73 14.21 -2.76
N GLY A 312 5.01 14.08 -2.36
CA GLY A 312 5.69 12.78 -2.25
C GLY A 312 5.02 11.85 -1.24
N GLN A 313 4.73 12.35 -0.04
CA GLN A 313 4.04 11.57 1.00
C GLN A 313 2.65 11.10 0.56
N LEU A 314 1.90 11.92 -0.19
CA LEU A 314 0.60 11.52 -0.73
C LEU A 314 0.73 10.40 -1.78
N ALA A 315 1.78 10.43 -2.61
CA ALA A 315 2.06 9.35 -3.56
C ALA A 315 2.49 8.04 -2.86
N ASP A 316 3.29 8.14 -1.80
CA ASP A 316 3.67 6.99 -0.97
C ASP A 316 2.45 6.37 -0.29
N LEU A 317 1.52 7.20 0.21
CA LEU A 317 0.26 6.73 0.81
C LEU A 317 -0.59 5.96 -0.21
N GLN A 318 -0.70 6.47 -1.43
CA GLN A 318 -1.40 5.77 -2.51
C GLN A 318 -0.73 4.44 -2.85
N THR A 319 0.61 4.39 -2.84
CA THR A 319 1.36 3.15 -3.06
C THR A 319 1.09 2.12 -1.95
N LEU A 320 1.11 2.54 -0.69
CA LEU A 320 0.77 1.69 0.45
C LEU A 320 -0.68 1.18 0.38
N GLN A 321 -1.64 2.01 -0.04
CA GLN A 321 -3.01 1.58 -0.29
C GLN A 321 -3.10 0.48 -1.35
N GLY A 322 -2.33 0.59 -2.43
CA GLY A 322 -2.22 -0.46 -3.44
C GLY A 322 -1.63 -1.77 -2.89
N GLN A 323 -0.60 -1.68 -2.04
CA GLN A 323 0.02 -2.85 -1.40
C GLN A 323 -0.95 -3.57 -0.45
N VAL A 324 -1.71 -2.82 0.36
CA VAL A 324 -2.75 -3.40 1.23
C VAL A 324 -3.81 -4.13 0.41
N ALA A 325 -4.29 -3.53 -0.68
CA ALA A 325 -5.27 -4.17 -1.55
C ALA A 325 -4.74 -5.47 -2.18
N ALA A 326 -3.48 -5.47 -2.64
CA ALA A 326 -2.83 -6.65 -3.18
C ALA A 326 -2.68 -7.76 -2.13
N ALA A 327 -2.26 -7.42 -0.91
CA ALA A 327 -2.15 -8.37 0.19
C ALA A 327 -3.51 -8.96 0.58
N GLN A 328 -4.58 -8.15 0.57
CA GLN A 328 -5.95 -8.62 0.80
C GLN A 328 -6.43 -9.59 -0.28
N GLN A 329 -6.09 -9.34 -1.55
CA GLN A 329 -6.39 -10.28 -2.63
C GLN A 329 -5.64 -11.60 -2.43
N ALA A 330 -4.34 -11.54 -2.13
CA ALA A 330 -3.54 -12.73 -1.85
C ALA A 330 -4.08 -13.55 -0.67
N LEU A 331 -4.58 -12.87 0.38
CA LEU A 331 -5.25 -13.52 1.51
C LEU A 331 -6.50 -14.28 1.05
N GLY A 332 -7.36 -13.65 0.24
CA GLY A 332 -8.56 -14.28 -0.31
C GLY A 332 -8.25 -15.50 -1.19
N THR A 333 -7.19 -15.43 -2.01
CA THR A 333 -6.70 -16.58 -2.79
C THR A 333 -6.24 -17.71 -1.87
N ALA A 334 -5.42 -17.42 -0.86
CA ALA A 334 -4.93 -18.43 0.07
C ALA A 334 -6.06 -19.08 0.89
N GLN A 335 -7.08 -18.32 1.29
CA GLN A 335 -8.28 -18.85 1.95
C GLN A 335 -9.09 -19.77 1.02
N SER A 336 -9.18 -19.44 -0.26
CA SER A 336 -9.85 -20.29 -1.25
C SER A 336 -9.07 -21.59 -1.49
N GLU A 337 -7.73 -21.51 -1.60
CA GLU A 337 -6.85 -22.69 -1.67
C GLU A 337 -7.02 -23.59 -0.43
N LEU A 338 -7.10 -23.01 0.77
CA LEU A 338 -7.32 -23.75 2.01
C LEU A 338 -8.66 -24.52 1.96
N GLY A 339 -9.74 -23.85 1.56
CA GLY A 339 -11.06 -24.49 1.45
C GLY A 339 -11.10 -25.61 0.41
N GLN A 340 -10.35 -25.50 -0.69
CA GLN A 340 -10.20 -26.59 -1.66
C GLN A 340 -9.47 -27.78 -1.06
N ILE A 341 -8.36 -27.56 -0.36
CA ILE A 341 -7.59 -28.63 0.29
C ILE A 341 -8.44 -29.34 1.36
N GLU A 342 -9.23 -28.60 2.14
CA GLU A 342 -10.15 -29.20 3.12
C GLU A 342 -11.22 -30.07 2.44
N GLY A 343 -11.70 -29.67 1.26
CA GLY A 343 -12.59 -30.48 0.43
C GLY A 343 -11.92 -31.75 -0.10
N ASP A 344 -10.69 -31.64 -0.60
CA ASP A 344 -9.90 -32.76 -1.11
C ASP A 344 -9.61 -33.78 0.01
N ILE A 345 -9.27 -33.31 1.22
CA ILE A 345 -9.07 -34.16 2.40
C ILE A 345 -10.35 -34.94 2.72
N ALA A 346 -11.50 -34.26 2.79
CA ALA A 346 -12.77 -34.91 3.07
C ALA A 346 -13.12 -36.00 2.02
N GLN A 347 -12.83 -35.74 0.74
CA GLN A 347 -13.04 -36.73 -0.32
C GLN A 347 -12.08 -37.92 -0.21
N ALA A 348 -10.81 -37.67 0.13
CA ALA A 348 -9.82 -38.71 0.33
C ALA A 348 -10.16 -39.59 1.54
N GLU A 349 -10.65 -39.02 2.64
CA GLU A 349 -11.13 -39.75 3.82
C GLU A 349 -12.30 -40.68 3.47
N GLN A 350 -13.28 -40.20 2.70
CA GLN A 350 -14.40 -41.03 2.23
C GLN A 350 -13.94 -42.18 1.34
N THR A 351 -12.98 -41.93 0.46
CA THR A 351 -12.39 -42.95 -0.40
C THR A 351 -11.66 -44.01 0.43
N LEU A 352 -10.89 -43.60 1.43
CA LEU A 352 -10.21 -44.50 2.37
C LEU A 352 -11.21 -45.38 3.13
N LEU A 353 -12.29 -44.80 3.65
CA LEU A 353 -13.36 -45.54 4.34
C LEU A 353 -14.03 -46.57 3.41
N ALA A 354 -14.31 -46.19 2.15
CA ALA A 354 -14.89 -47.10 1.17
C ALA A 354 -13.96 -48.28 0.87
N LYS A 355 -12.66 -48.04 0.67
CA LYS A 355 -11.64 -49.08 0.44
C LYS A 355 -11.49 -50.01 1.65
N GLN A 356 -11.51 -49.48 2.87
CA GLN A 356 -11.53 -50.28 4.10
C GLN A 356 -12.80 -51.14 4.21
N GLY A 357 -13.95 -50.62 3.78
CA GLY A 357 -15.20 -51.39 3.68
C GLY A 357 -15.08 -52.56 2.69
N GLN A 358 -14.53 -52.31 1.51
CA GLN A 358 -14.27 -53.36 0.51
C GLN A 358 -13.31 -54.43 1.05
N LEU A 359 -12.24 -54.03 1.74
CA LEU A 359 -11.29 -54.96 2.34
C LEU A 359 -11.97 -55.90 3.35
N ARG A 360 -12.82 -55.37 4.24
CA ARG A 360 -13.59 -56.20 5.19
C ARG A 360 -14.50 -57.20 4.48
N THR A 361 -15.15 -56.79 3.39
CA THR A 361 -15.99 -57.69 2.59
C THR A 361 -15.18 -58.82 1.98
N VAL A 362 -14.03 -58.51 1.37
CA VAL A 362 -13.12 -59.51 0.78
C VAL A 362 -12.59 -60.46 1.86
N GLU A 363 -12.20 -59.95 3.03
CA GLU A 363 -11.77 -60.80 4.16
C GLU A 363 -12.88 -61.74 4.66
N GLY A 364 -14.13 -61.27 4.68
CA GLY A 364 -15.30 -62.10 4.97
C GLY A 364 -15.52 -63.19 3.91
N GLN A 365 -15.38 -62.87 2.62
CA GLN A 365 -15.49 -63.83 1.52
C GLN A 365 -14.38 -64.87 1.53
N ILE A 366 -13.14 -64.47 1.86
CA ILE A 366 -11.99 -65.37 2.05
C ILE A 366 -12.32 -66.41 3.12
N THR A 367 -12.78 -65.93 4.29
CA THR A 367 -13.14 -66.80 5.42
C THR A 367 -14.24 -67.80 5.04
N ALA A 368 -15.34 -67.32 4.43
CA ALA A 368 -16.43 -68.18 3.99
C ALA A 368 -15.98 -69.22 2.93
N THR A 369 -15.08 -68.83 2.03
CA THR A 369 -14.53 -69.74 1.01
C THR A 369 -13.64 -70.80 1.63
N GLN A 370 -12.80 -70.44 2.61
CA GLN A 370 -11.96 -71.37 3.38
C GLN A 370 -12.81 -72.36 4.18
N ASP A 371 -13.90 -71.90 4.79
CA ASP A 371 -14.85 -72.75 5.50
C ASP A 371 -15.52 -73.76 4.55
N SER A 372 -15.93 -73.32 3.36
CA SER A 372 -16.52 -74.19 2.33
C SER A 372 -15.52 -75.25 1.83
N ILE A 373 -14.26 -74.87 1.57
CA ILE A 373 -13.19 -75.81 1.20
C ILE A 373 -13.01 -76.86 2.29
N THR A 374 -12.96 -76.44 3.55
CA THR A 374 -12.79 -77.34 4.71
C THR A 374 -13.97 -78.29 4.87
N ALA A 375 -15.20 -77.78 4.78
CA ALA A 375 -16.42 -78.57 4.87
C ALA A 375 -16.52 -79.60 3.74
N ASN A 376 -16.29 -79.19 2.49
CA ASN A 376 -16.27 -80.08 1.34
C ASN A 376 -15.14 -81.11 1.46
N GLY A 377 -13.98 -80.72 1.98
CA GLY A 377 -12.86 -81.63 2.25
C GLY A 377 -13.23 -82.75 3.22
N ARG A 378 -13.97 -82.43 4.30
CA ARG A 378 -14.51 -83.45 5.23
C ARG A 378 -15.49 -84.38 4.54
N LEU A 379 -16.42 -83.85 3.74
CA LEU A 379 -17.36 -84.66 2.97
C LEU A 379 -16.65 -85.60 1.98
N VAL A 380 -15.58 -85.13 1.32
CA VAL A 380 -14.74 -85.97 0.45
C VAL A 380 -14.06 -87.10 1.24
N GLN A 381 -13.55 -86.82 2.44
CA GLN A 381 -12.97 -87.84 3.32
C GLN A 381 -14.01 -88.89 3.73
N ASP A 382 -15.20 -88.46 4.16
CA ASP A 382 -16.30 -89.35 4.55
C ASP A 382 -16.75 -90.24 3.37
N LEU A 383 -16.95 -89.65 2.19
CA LEU A 383 -17.28 -90.39 0.98
C LEU A 383 -16.16 -91.38 0.60
N THR A 384 -14.89 -91.00 0.78
CA THR A 384 -13.75 -91.88 0.53
C THR A 384 -13.75 -93.08 1.48
N ALA A 385 -14.05 -92.86 2.76
CA ALA A 385 -14.20 -93.93 3.74
C ALA A 385 -15.38 -94.86 3.41
N GLN A 386 -16.54 -94.32 3.02
CA GLN A 386 -17.70 -95.11 2.59
C GLN A 386 -17.40 -95.95 1.35
N ILE A 387 -16.75 -95.37 0.34
CA ILE A 387 -16.31 -96.10 -0.87
C ILE A 387 -15.36 -97.23 -0.48
N ALA A 388 -14.42 -97.01 0.45
CA ALA A 388 -13.50 -98.05 0.92
C ALA A 388 -14.22 -99.21 1.64
N VAL A 389 -15.27 -98.91 2.42
CA VAL A 389 -16.14 -99.93 3.03
C VAL A 389 -16.87 -100.74 1.97
N ILE A 390 -17.45 -100.08 0.96
CA ILE A 390 -18.12 -100.77 -0.17
C ILE A 390 -17.13 -101.61 -0.97
N ASP A 391 -15.92 -101.10 -1.24
CA ASP A 391 -14.85 -101.85 -1.90
C ASP A 391 -14.47 -103.10 -1.10
N GLY A 392 -14.42 -103.01 0.23
CA GLY A 392 -14.24 -104.15 1.13
C GLY A 392 -15.37 -105.19 1.02
N ARG A 393 -16.63 -104.74 0.98
CA ARG A 393 -17.81 -105.62 0.81
C ARG A 393 -17.85 -106.28 -0.57
N LEU A 394 -17.51 -105.55 -1.63
CA LEU A 394 -17.38 -106.08 -3.00
C LEU A 394 -16.28 -107.14 -3.10
N ARG A 395 -15.14 -106.98 -2.41
CA ARG A 395 -14.09 -108.01 -2.32
C ARG A 395 -14.56 -109.29 -1.62
N LEU A 396 -15.29 -109.15 -0.52
CA LEU A 396 -15.85 -110.30 0.22
C LEU A 396 -16.92 -111.04 -0.61
N ALA A 397 -17.81 -110.31 -1.27
CA ALA A 397 -18.84 -110.88 -2.16
C ALA A 397 -18.25 -111.54 -3.42
N GLY A 398 -17.11 -111.05 -3.92
CA GLY A 398 -16.35 -111.67 -5.01
C GLY A 398 -15.57 -112.93 -4.60
N CYS A 399 -15.12 -113.02 -3.34
CA CYS A 399 -14.50 -114.22 -2.78
C CYS A 399 -15.52 -115.33 -2.45
N SER A 400 -16.77 -114.98 -2.10
CA SER A 400 -17.84 -115.95 -1.84
C SER A 400 -18.55 -116.47 -3.11
N ALA A 401 -18.15 -115.99 -4.29
CA ALA A 401 -18.69 -116.38 -5.60
C ALA A 401 -17.75 -117.31 -6.39
N ARG A 402 -16.61 -117.70 -5.82
CA ARG A 402 -15.65 -118.67 -6.40
C ARG A 402 -15.87 -120.07 -5.89
#